data_AF-A0A7J2VWH7-F1
#
_entry.id   AF-A0A7J2VWH7-F1
#
_cell.length_a   1.000
_cell.length_b   1.000
_cell.length_c   1.000
_cell.angle_alpha   90.00
_cell.angle_beta   90.00
_cell.angle_gamma   90.00
#
_symmetry.space_group_name_H-M   'P 1'
#
loop_
_entity.id
_entity.type
_entity.pdbx_description
1 polymer ?
#
loop_
_entity_poly.entity_id
_entity_poly.type
_entity_poly.pdbx_seq_one_letter_code
_entity_poly.pdbx_strand_id
1 'polypeptide(L)'
;MKSLEEKRRMVINYIKRNPLATTKEIRRNVKVKVEEVFSGGIKEAYLLAGVGLPKHLQKRSGDECKQLVVEYIKKNPDATITEIQNKLGVNVRRLFGGIREAYRAANVPYPIEGDRNSQAYHDFIEEKKKKIIEIVKNNPLITQDEINKLFNTNVAKVFGSFKNLCKIAGVKYLRYKKRRLKKQLEVINYIKNHPNATQREINKYCKTHVQEIFDGGIREAYKLAGVDYPEMRRKIYGTVKKEIRERSIEFEKEVFSILEKFGTVKKHVRTKCGIVDAVLITKEDSFVIEIKDYQSKPISNTEIKQIEKYLNSLNLFKGIIVCSTKNYNKNKINLGRHKIWIVTKDELANGAVR
;
A
#
# COMPACT_ATOMS: atom_id res chain seq x y z
N MET A 1 -20.07 -35.12 36.78
CA MET A 1 -19.00 -35.51 35.85
C MET A 1 -19.29 -36.91 35.35
N LYS A 2 -19.13 -37.20 34.04
CA LYS A 2 -19.33 -38.56 33.50
C LYS A 2 -18.31 -39.53 34.09
N SER A 3 -18.73 -40.75 34.42
CA SER A 3 -17.84 -41.78 34.95
C SER A 3 -16.82 -42.22 33.88
N LEU A 4 -15.72 -42.84 34.31
CA LEU A 4 -14.69 -43.35 33.39
C LEU A 4 -15.29 -44.38 32.41
N GLU A 5 -16.16 -45.25 32.92
CA GLU A 5 -16.82 -46.30 32.16
C GLU A 5 -17.79 -45.74 31.10
N GLU A 6 -18.53 -44.68 31.45
CA GLU A 6 -19.38 -43.98 30.49
C GLU A 6 -18.58 -43.35 29.35
N LYS A 7 -17.43 -42.75 29.67
CA LYS A 7 -16.54 -42.17 28.66
C LYS A 7 -15.95 -43.24 27.73
N ARG A 8 -15.54 -44.40 28.28
CA ARG A 8 -15.08 -45.56 27.49
C ARG A 8 -16.15 -46.03 26.51
N ARG A 9 -17.39 -46.23 26.99
CA ARG A 9 -18.53 -46.64 26.17
C ARG A 9 -18.85 -45.63 25.05
N MET A 10 -18.77 -44.33 25.34
CA MET A 10 -18.97 -43.29 24.33
C MET A 10 -17.93 -43.35 23.20
N VAL A 11 -16.65 -43.56 23.54
CA VAL A 11 -15.57 -43.69 22.54
C VAL A 11 -15.75 -44.95 21.69
N ILE A 12 -16.04 -46.10 22.32
CA ILE A 12 -16.29 -47.37 21.62
C ILE A 12 -17.45 -47.24 20.63
N ASN A 13 -18.60 -46.70 21.07
CA ASN A 13 -19.76 -46.51 20.20
C ASN A 13 -19.48 -45.55 19.05
N TYR A 14 -18.65 -44.52 19.28
CA TYR A 14 -18.26 -43.59 18.24
C TYR A 14 -17.35 -44.25 17.20
N ILE A 15 -16.38 -45.08 17.61
CA ILE A 15 -15.50 -45.85 16.72
C ILE A 15 -16.31 -46.84 15.88
N LYS A 16 -17.26 -47.57 16.49
CA LYS A 16 -18.15 -48.50 15.76
C LYS A 16 -18.92 -47.81 14.63
N ARG A 17 -19.37 -46.57 14.86
CA ARG A 17 -20.08 -45.76 13.86
C ARG A 17 -19.15 -45.06 12.87
N ASN A 18 -17.87 -44.87 13.22
CA ASN A 18 -16.89 -44.15 12.42
C ASN A 18 -15.56 -44.91 12.38
N PRO A 19 -15.46 -46.02 11.64
CA PRO A 19 -14.30 -46.93 11.67
C PRO A 19 -12.96 -46.32 11.22
N LEU A 20 -12.93 -45.11 10.65
CA LEU A 20 -11.70 -44.44 10.21
C LEU A 20 -11.28 -43.29 11.15
N ALA A 21 -12.00 -43.07 12.24
CA ALA A 21 -11.83 -41.92 13.11
C ALA A 21 -10.44 -41.87 13.79
N THR A 22 -9.79 -40.72 13.68
CA THR A 22 -8.53 -40.38 14.36
C THR A 22 -8.76 -39.99 15.83
N THR A 23 -7.71 -40.00 16.66
CA THR A 23 -7.78 -39.51 18.06
C THR A 23 -8.32 -38.08 18.14
N LYS A 24 -7.98 -37.23 17.14
CA LYS A 24 -8.44 -35.84 17.06
C LYS A 24 -9.94 -35.74 16.80
N GLU A 25 -10.48 -36.56 15.91
CA GLU A 25 -11.92 -36.60 15.61
C GLU A 25 -12.73 -37.13 16.79
N ILE A 26 -12.24 -38.20 17.42
CA ILE A 26 -12.83 -38.73 18.66
C ILE A 26 -12.85 -37.64 19.74
N ARG A 27 -11.73 -36.97 20.00
CA ARG A 27 -11.66 -35.87 20.97
C ARG A 27 -12.61 -34.72 20.63
N ARG A 28 -12.71 -34.34 19.35
CA ARG A 28 -13.55 -33.22 18.90
C ARG A 28 -15.04 -33.51 19.08
N ASN A 29 -15.46 -34.73 18.74
CA ASN A 29 -16.87 -35.10 18.64
C ASN A 29 -17.41 -35.75 19.93
N VAL A 30 -16.58 -36.54 20.61
CA VAL A 30 -16.94 -37.23 21.87
C VAL A 30 -16.59 -36.39 23.10
N LYS A 31 -15.72 -35.38 22.96
CA LYS A 31 -15.19 -34.54 24.06
C LYS A 31 -14.43 -35.33 25.13
N VAL A 32 -13.80 -36.43 24.73
CA VAL A 32 -12.98 -37.31 25.59
C VAL A 32 -11.62 -37.52 24.92
N LYS A 33 -10.51 -37.38 25.64
CA LYS A 33 -9.20 -37.80 25.13
C LYS A 33 -9.07 -39.32 25.29
N VAL A 34 -8.65 -40.01 24.23
CA VAL A 34 -8.58 -41.48 24.21
C VAL A 34 -7.58 -41.99 25.24
N GLU A 35 -6.47 -41.29 25.41
CA GLU A 35 -5.38 -41.62 26.32
C GLU A 35 -5.77 -41.48 27.80
N GLU A 36 -6.83 -40.71 28.11
CA GLU A 36 -7.34 -40.57 29.49
C GLU A 36 -8.24 -41.75 29.90
N VAL A 37 -8.70 -42.56 28.93
CA VAL A 37 -9.69 -43.63 29.17
C VAL A 37 -9.20 -45.02 28.77
N PHE A 38 -8.25 -45.12 27.84
CA PHE A 38 -7.61 -46.37 27.40
C PHE A 38 -6.09 -46.24 27.54
N SER A 39 -5.47 -47.11 28.35
CA SER A 39 -4.02 -47.08 28.63
C SER A 39 -3.19 -47.55 27.43
N GLY A 40 -3.72 -48.45 26.61
CA GLY A 40 -3.20 -48.84 25.29
C GLY A 40 -3.54 -47.85 24.18
N GLY A 41 -4.14 -46.70 24.51
CA GLY A 41 -4.48 -45.62 23.60
C GLY A 41 -5.50 -46.03 22.53
N ILE A 42 -5.35 -45.48 21.32
CA ILE A 42 -6.31 -45.71 20.23
C ILE A 42 -6.34 -47.18 19.76
N LYS A 43 -5.24 -47.93 19.91
CA LYS A 43 -5.21 -49.34 19.53
C LYS A 43 -6.17 -50.17 20.38
N GLU A 44 -6.11 -49.98 21.70
CA GLU A 44 -7.00 -50.65 22.66
C GLU A 44 -8.47 -50.26 22.43
N ALA A 45 -8.73 -48.97 22.18
CA ALA A 45 -10.09 -48.48 21.91
C ALA A 45 -10.73 -49.14 20.68
N TYR A 46 -9.96 -49.35 19.61
CA TYR A 46 -10.42 -50.04 18.40
C TYR A 46 -10.62 -51.55 18.63
N LEU A 47 -9.71 -52.18 19.36
CA LEU A 47 -9.82 -53.59 19.74
C LEU A 47 -11.10 -53.85 20.55
N LEU A 48 -11.36 -53.06 21.59
CA LEU A 48 -12.58 -53.16 22.42
C LEU A 48 -13.85 -52.78 21.64
N ALA A 49 -13.73 -51.99 20.58
CA ALA A 49 -14.83 -51.70 19.68
C ALA A 49 -15.13 -52.85 18.69
N GLY A 50 -14.27 -53.88 18.60
CA GLY A 50 -14.40 -54.93 17.60
C GLY A 50 -14.19 -54.44 16.17
N VAL A 51 -13.45 -53.34 15.99
CA VAL A 51 -13.17 -52.71 14.69
C VAL A 51 -11.67 -52.81 14.40
N GLY A 52 -11.29 -53.31 13.23
CA GLY A 52 -9.89 -53.38 12.82
C GLY A 52 -9.25 -51.99 12.76
N LEU A 53 -8.05 -51.83 13.33
CA LEU A 53 -7.35 -50.54 13.35
C LEU A 53 -6.97 -50.10 11.91
N PRO A 54 -7.46 -48.95 11.43
CA PRO A 54 -7.17 -48.45 10.09
C PRO A 54 -5.68 -48.34 9.79
N LYS A 55 -5.29 -48.64 8.54
CA LYS A 55 -3.88 -48.59 8.09
C LYS A 55 -3.20 -47.25 8.35
N HIS A 56 -3.91 -46.12 8.22
CA HIS A 56 -3.35 -44.79 8.48
C HIS A 56 -3.09 -44.49 9.97
N LEU A 57 -3.70 -45.26 10.88
CA LEU A 57 -3.46 -45.20 12.32
C LEU A 57 -2.42 -46.21 12.81
N GLN A 58 -2.05 -47.16 11.95
CA GLN A 58 -0.96 -48.09 12.24
C GLN A 58 0.38 -47.35 12.14
N LYS A 59 1.21 -47.52 13.17
CA LYS A 59 2.56 -46.97 13.18
C LYS A 59 3.40 -47.81 12.20
N ARG A 60 3.78 -47.20 11.07
CA ARG A 60 4.72 -47.80 10.12
C ARG A 60 6.03 -48.17 10.82
N SER A 61 6.57 -49.34 10.52
CA SER A 61 7.87 -49.78 11.03
C SER A 61 9.00 -48.93 10.42
N GLY A 62 10.17 -48.94 11.05
CA GLY A 62 11.34 -48.25 10.51
C GLY A 62 11.72 -48.77 9.12
N ASP A 63 11.62 -50.08 8.92
CA ASP A 63 12.00 -50.75 7.68
C ASP A 63 10.97 -50.54 6.57
N GLU A 64 9.67 -50.55 6.90
CA GLU A 64 8.60 -50.15 5.96
C GLU A 64 8.84 -48.71 5.48
N CYS A 65 9.18 -47.80 6.39
CA CYS A 65 9.47 -46.42 6.02
C CYS A 65 10.73 -46.31 5.15
N LYS A 66 11.78 -47.10 5.42
CA LYS A 66 12.98 -47.16 4.57
C LYS A 66 12.65 -47.66 3.18
N GLN A 67 11.89 -48.75 3.06
CA GLN A 67 11.50 -49.33 1.78
C GLN A 67 10.67 -48.34 0.94
N LEU A 68 9.71 -47.64 1.56
CA LEU A 68 8.92 -46.59 0.89
C LEU A 68 9.80 -45.47 0.32
N VAL A 69 10.83 -45.04 1.07
CA VAL A 69 11.78 -44.02 0.61
C VAL A 69 12.59 -44.54 -0.58
N VAL A 70 13.11 -45.77 -0.49
CA VAL A 70 13.90 -46.40 -1.58
C VAL A 70 13.06 -46.54 -2.86
N GLU A 71 11.85 -47.06 -2.76
CA GLU A 71 10.95 -47.20 -3.91
C GLU A 71 10.58 -45.86 -4.53
N TYR A 72 10.38 -44.82 -3.69
CA TYR A 72 10.09 -43.47 -4.17
C TYR A 72 11.29 -42.86 -4.91
N ILE A 73 12.50 -43.01 -4.39
CA ILE A 73 13.74 -42.54 -5.04
C ILE A 73 13.95 -43.26 -6.37
N LYS A 74 13.78 -44.58 -6.44
CA LYS A 74 13.88 -45.35 -7.70
C LYS A 74 12.93 -44.84 -8.79
N LYS A 75 11.73 -44.41 -8.41
CA LYS A 75 10.72 -43.84 -9.33
C LYS A 75 10.96 -42.37 -9.65
N ASN A 76 11.72 -41.65 -8.83
CA ASN A 76 11.94 -40.20 -8.93
C ASN A 76 13.40 -39.87 -8.60
N PRO A 77 14.34 -40.20 -9.50
CA PRO A 77 15.78 -40.08 -9.23
C PRO A 77 16.25 -38.64 -9.00
N ASP A 78 15.46 -37.63 -9.38
CA ASP A 78 15.77 -36.21 -9.15
C ASP A 78 15.14 -35.64 -7.87
N ALA A 79 14.46 -36.47 -7.07
CA ALA A 79 13.70 -36.00 -5.92
C ALA A 79 14.58 -35.44 -4.79
N THR A 80 14.23 -34.25 -4.32
CA THR A 80 14.89 -33.63 -3.17
C THR A 80 14.45 -34.29 -1.85
N ILE A 81 15.27 -34.15 -0.80
CA ILE A 81 14.89 -34.64 0.55
C ILE A 81 13.53 -34.08 0.99
N THR A 82 13.25 -32.80 0.70
CA THR A 82 12.00 -32.15 1.08
C THR A 82 10.78 -32.74 0.36
N GLU A 83 10.90 -33.04 -0.93
CA GLU A 83 9.82 -33.69 -1.69
C GLU A 83 9.52 -35.08 -1.15
N ILE A 84 10.56 -35.88 -0.88
CA ILE A 84 10.42 -37.23 -0.31
C ILE A 84 9.73 -37.15 1.06
N GLN A 85 10.20 -36.26 1.95
CA GLN A 85 9.63 -36.10 3.28
C GLN A 85 8.17 -35.65 3.25
N ASN A 86 7.85 -34.67 2.40
CA ASN A 86 6.48 -34.16 2.26
C ASN A 86 5.55 -35.20 1.65
N LYS A 87 6.00 -35.96 0.67
CA LYS A 87 5.15 -36.91 -0.05
C LYS A 87 4.90 -38.18 0.73
N LEU A 88 5.90 -38.66 1.47
CA LEU A 88 5.82 -39.92 2.23
C LEU A 88 5.48 -39.71 3.71
N GLY A 89 5.59 -38.48 4.22
CA GLY A 89 5.40 -38.17 5.64
C GLY A 89 6.43 -38.87 6.53
N VAL A 90 7.69 -38.91 6.09
CA VAL A 90 8.80 -39.58 6.79
C VAL A 90 9.95 -38.61 7.07
N ASN A 91 10.83 -38.96 8.00
CA ASN A 91 12.07 -38.22 8.24
C ASN A 91 13.28 -38.98 7.71
N VAL A 92 13.69 -38.66 6.48
CA VAL A 92 14.78 -39.35 5.77
C VAL A 92 16.09 -39.32 6.57
N ARG A 93 16.45 -38.17 7.14
CA ARG A 93 17.68 -38.01 7.91
C ARG A 93 17.72 -38.93 9.14
N ARG A 94 16.57 -39.13 9.81
CA ARG A 94 16.47 -40.06 10.94
C ARG A 94 16.55 -41.53 10.49
N LEU A 95 16.00 -41.87 9.32
CA LEU A 95 15.93 -43.25 8.83
C LEU A 95 17.26 -43.75 8.24
N PHE A 96 18.00 -42.87 7.57
CA PHE A 96 19.19 -43.23 6.79
C PHE A 96 20.47 -42.50 7.22
N GLY A 97 20.40 -41.54 8.15
CA GLY A 97 21.54 -40.67 8.52
C GLY A 97 21.72 -39.47 7.57
N GLY A 98 21.24 -39.58 6.34
CA GLY A 98 21.26 -38.52 5.34
C GLY A 98 20.53 -38.92 4.06
N ILE A 99 20.39 -37.96 3.13
CA ILE A 99 19.74 -38.22 1.84
C ILE A 99 20.62 -39.07 0.92
N ARG A 100 21.95 -38.94 1.01
CA ARG A 100 22.90 -39.68 0.17
C ARG A 100 22.84 -41.18 0.46
N GLU A 101 22.69 -41.53 1.73
CA GLU A 101 22.57 -42.88 2.24
C GLU A 101 21.25 -43.51 1.78
N ALA A 102 20.17 -42.72 1.71
CA ALA A 102 18.91 -43.16 1.14
C ALA A 102 19.01 -43.46 -0.37
N TYR A 103 19.72 -42.60 -1.13
CA TYR A 103 20.00 -42.82 -2.55
C TYR A 103 20.92 -44.01 -2.80
N ARG A 104 21.96 -44.17 -1.99
CA ARG A 104 22.83 -45.35 -2.00
C ARG A 104 22.05 -46.63 -1.73
N ALA A 105 21.17 -46.62 -0.72
CA ALA A 105 20.29 -47.75 -0.42
C ALA A 105 19.30 -48.05 -1.56
N ALA A 106 18.94 -47.04 -2.35
CA ALA A 106 18.12 -47.20 -3.54
C ALA A 106 18.89 -47.68 -4.78
N ASN A 107 20.22 -47.73 -4.73
CA ASN A 107 21.11 -47.95 -5.88
C ASN A 107 20.83 -46.97 -7.03
N VAL A 108 20.59 -45.71 -6.68
CA VAL A 108 20.36 -44.60 -7.63
C VAL A 108 21.44 -43.54 -7.40
N PRO A 109 22.13 -43.04 -8.44
CA PRO A 109 23.06 -41.93 -8.30
C PRO A 109 22.37 -40.72 -7.69
N TYR A 110 22.99 -40.09 -6.69
CA TYR A 110 22.41 -38.90 -6.07
C TYR A 110 22.52 -37.72 -7.06
N PRO A 111 21.43 -37.05 -7.45
CA PRO A 111 21.38 -36.08 -8.56
C PRO A 111 22.24 -34.82 -8.35
N ILE A 112 22.82 -34.63 -7.16
CA ILE A 112 23.83 -33.62 -6.89
C ILE A 112 25.12 -34.35 -6.56
N GLU A 113 25.79 -34.87 -7.59
CA GLU A 113 27.14 -35.41 -7.48
C GLU A 113 28.11 -34.27 -7.17
N GLY A 114 28.42 -34.12 -5.89
CA GLY A 114 29.41 -33.16 -5.46
C GLY A 114 29.43 -32.96 -3.95
N ASP A 115 30.62 -33.02 -3.37
CA ASP A 115 30.91 -32.20 -2.19
C ASP A 115 30.52 -30.76 -2.52
N ARG A 116 30.05 -29.98 -1.53
CA ARG A 116 29.85 -28.53 -1.73
C ARG A 116 31.15 -27.82 -2.09
N ASN A 117 32.29 -28.48 -1.86
CA ASN A 117 33.63 -28.05 -2.27
C ASN A 117 34.09 -28.64 -3.61
N SER A 118 33.25 -29.45 -4.28
CA SER A 118 33.62 -30.05 -5.57
C SER A 118 33.46 -29.03 -6.71
N GLN A 119 34.36 -29.11 -7.69
CA GLN A 119 34.32 -28.25 -8.88
C GLN A 119 32.98 -28.38 -9.63
N ALA A 120 32.46 -29.60 -9.78
CA ALA A 120 31.18 -29.85 -10.44
C ALA A 120 29.99 -29.11 -9.78
N TYR A 121 29.97 -29.02 -8.45
CA TYR A 121 28.96 -28.25 -7.73
C TYR A 121 29.08 -26.75 -8.03
N HIS A 122 30.31 -26.22 -8.06
CA HIS A 122 30.55 -24.82 -8.42
C HIS A 122 30.12 -24.52 -9.85
N ASP A 123 30.46 -25.39 -10.81
CA ASP A 123 30.08 -25.24 -12.21
C ASP A 123 28.56 -25.24 -12.39
N PHE A 124 27.84 -26.14 -11.72
CA PHE A 124 26.38 -26.17 -11.71
C PHE A 124 25.76 -24.88 -11.16
N ILE A 125 26.28 -24.36 -10.05
CA ILE A 125 25.80 -23.11 -9.46
C ILE A 125 26.06 -21.92 -10.40
N GLU A 126 27.21 -21.87 -11.06
CA GLU A 126 27.54 -20.81 -12.02
C GLU A 126 26.67 -20.89 -13.28
N GLU A 127 26.41 -22.08 -13.82
CA GLU A 127 25.48 -22.26 -14.94
C GLU A 127 24.06 -21.79 -14.56
N LYS A 128 23.60 -22.15 -13.36
CA LYS A 128 22.31 -21.72 -12.84
C LYS A 128 22.25 -20.20 -12.68
N LYS A 129 23.32 -19.56 -12.18
CA LYS A 129 23.40 -18.10 -12.09
C LYS A 129 23.29 -17.44 -13.46
N LYS A 130 23.98 -17.97 -14.47
CA LYS A 130 23.90 -17.47 -15.86
C LYS A 130 22.46 -17.52 -16.40
N LYS A 131 21.75 -18.65 -16.23
CA LYS A 131 20.35 -18.79 -16.65
C LYS A 131 19.42 -17.79 -15.94
N ILE A 132 19.60 -17.59 -14.63
CA ILE A 132 18.82 -16.60 -13.88
C ILE A 132 19.07 -15.18 -14.40
N ILE A 133 20.34 -14.82 -14.65
CA ILE A 133 20.71 -13.50 -15.20
C ILE A 133 20.06 -13.29 -16.57
N GLU A 134 20.10 -14.29 -17.44
CA GLU A 134 19.50 -14.25 -18.76
C GLU A 134 17.98 -14.04 -18.72
N ILE A 135 17.26 -14.76 -17.84
CA ILE A 135 15.82 -14.56 -17.67
C ILE A 135 15.50 -13.14 -17.18
N VAL A 136 16.32 -12.58 -16.27
CA VAL A 136 16.13 -11.20 -15.80
C VAL A 136 16.42 -10.18 -16.90
N LYS A 137 17.40 -10.45 -17.79
CA LYS A 137 17.67 -9.63 -18.98
C LYS A 137 16.50 -9.65 -19.96
N ASN A 138 15.98 -10.84 -20.27
CA ASN A 138 14.91 -11.03 -21.24
C ASN A 138 13.53 -10.61 -20.71
N ASN A 139 13.33 -10.67 -19.40
CA ASN A 139 12.11 -10.22 -18.74
C ASN A 139 12.45 -9.35 -17.51
N PRO A 140 12.73 -8.05 -17.70
CA PRO A 140 13.06 -7.13 -16.60
C PRO A 140 11.93 -6.93 -15.56
N LEU A 141 10.75 -7.50 -15.80
CA LEU A 141 9.57 -7.41 -14.93
C LEU A 141 9.37 -8.64 -14.05
N ILE A 142 10.17 -9.70 -14.26
CA ILE A 142 10.09 -10.92 -13.45
C ILE A 142 10.33 -10.60 -11.97
N THR A 143 9.56 -11.23 -11.10
CA THR A 143 9.66 -11.04 -9.65
C THR A 143 10.61 -12.06 -9.02
N GLN A 144 11.13 -11.73 -7.84
CA GLN A 144 11.96 -12.64 -7.05
C GLN A 144 11.25 -13.98 -6.80
N ASP A 145 9.95 -13.97 -6.51
CA ASP A 145 9.17 -15.19 -6.22
C ASP A 145 8.99 -16.06 -7.48
N GLU A 146 8.79 -15.45 -8.65
CA GLU A 146 8.72 -16.16 -9.92
C GLU A 146 10.06 -16.85 -10.24
N ILE A 147 11.19 -16.15 -10.06
CA ILE A 147 12.52 -16.76 -10.22
C ILE A 147 12.72 -17.89 -9.20
N ASN A 148 12.36 -17.65 -7.93
CA ASN A 148 12.54 -18.64 -6.89
C ASN A 148 11.79 -19.94 -7.19
N LYS A 149 10.57 -19.81 -7.74
CA LYS A 149 9.74 -20.94 -8.16
C LYS A 149 10.30 -21.64 -9.40
N LEU A 150 10.70 -20.89 -10.43
CA LEU A 150 11.24 -21.42 -11.68
C LEU A 150 12.53 -22.23 -11.46
N PHE A 151 13.42 -21.73 -10.61
CA PHE A 151 14.73 -22.35 -10.39
C PHE A 151 14.83 -23.14 -9.09
N ASN A 152 13.73 -23.27 -8.33
CA ASN A 152 13.72 -23.86 -7.00
C ASN A 152 14.92 -23.39 -6.14
N THR A 153 15.09 -22.07 -6.03
CA THR A 153 16.27 -21.47 -5.40
C THR A 153 15.94 -20.14 -4.78
N ASN A 154 16.59 -19.79 -3.67
CA ASN A 154 16.42 -18.47 -3.08
C ASN A 154 17.42 -17.50 -3.71
N VAL A 155 16.93 -16.59 -4.57
CA VAL A 155 17.74 -15.57 -5.25
C VAL A 155 18.55 -14.71 -4.26
N ALA A 156 17.99 -14.38 -3.10
CA ALA A 156 18.70 -13.58 -2.10
C ALA A 156 19.90 -14.33 -1.52
N LYS A 157 19.86 -15.66 -1.43
CA LYS A 157 21.02 -16.46 -1.01
C LYS A 157 22.11 -16.52 -2.07
N VAL A 158 21.75 -16.52 -3.35
CA VAL A 158 22.71 -16.68 -4.47
C VAL A 158 23.36 -15.35 -4.86
N PHE A 159 22.59 -14.26 -4.85
CA PHE A 159 23.03 -12.94 -5.34
C PHE A 159 23.09 -11.87 -4.23
N GLY A 160 22.83 -12.25 -2.96
CA GLY A 160 22.70 -11.34 -1.81
C GLY A 160 21.37 -10.58 -1.78
N SER A 161 20.91 -10.07 -2.92
CA SER A 161 19.61 -9.42 -3.06
C SER A 161 19.10 -9.43 -4.51
N PHE A 162 17.79 -9.27 -4.70
CA PHE A 162 17.22 -9.11 -6.05
C PHE A 162 17.71 -7.83 -6.74
N LYS A 163 18.02 -6.77 -5.96
CA LYS A 163 18.63 -5.54 -6.48
C LYS A 163 20.00 -5.79 -7.10
N ASN A 164 20.83 -6.61 -6.44
CA ASN A 164 22.14 -6.98 -6.96
C ASN A 164 22.01 -7.83 -8.22
N LEU A 165 21.08 -8.78 -8.26
CA LEU A 165 20.80 -9.56 -9.48
C LEU A 165 20.44 -8.64 -10.65
N CYS A 166 19.53 -7.68 -10.46
CA CYS A 166 19.20 -6.70 -11.52
C CYS A 166 20.44 -5.91 -11.98
N LYS A 167 21.28 -5.45 -11.03
CA LYS A 167 22.53 -4.74 -11.35
C LYS A 167 23.47 -5.60 -12.20
N ILE A 168 23.69 -6.87 -11.81
CA ILE A 168 24.52 -7.84 -12.54
C ILE A 168 23.95 -8.11 -13.93
N ALA A 169 22.63 -8.20 -14.04
CA ALA A 169 21.94 -8.37 -15.31
C ALA A 169 21.96 -7.11 -16.20
N GLY A 170 22.45 -5.97 -15.72
CA GLY A 170 22.42 -4.71 -16.48
C GLY A 170 21.02 -4.12 -16.62
N VAL A 171 20.07 -4.51 -15.76
CA VAL A 171 18.70 -3.99 -15.77
C VAL A 171 18.47 -3.09 -14.55
N LYS A 172 17.71 -2.00 -14.73
CA LYS A 172 17.35 -1.11 -13.62
C LYS A 172 16.55 -1.90 -12.58
N TYR A 173 16.94 -1.87 -11.31
CA TYR A 173 16.16 -2.50 -10.24
C TYR A 173 14.88 -1.71 -9.94
N LEU A 174 13.75 -2.41 -9.87
CA LEU A 174 12.43 -1.78 -9.86
C LEU A 174 11.54 -2.38 -8.76
N ARG A 175 11.82 -1.96 -7.51
CA ARG A 175 11.29 -2.50 -6.24
C ARG A 175 9.78 -2.74 -6.16
N TYR A 176 8.96 -2.06 -6.97
CA TYR A 176 7.49 -2.12 -6.92
C TYR A 176 6.79 -2.29 -8.28
N LYS A 177 7.53 -2.75 -9.31
CA LYS A 177 7.06 -2.55 -10.69
C LYS A 177 5.86 -3.36 -11.13
N LYS A 178 5.62 -4.61 -10.70
CA LYS A 178 4.45 -5.35 -11.22
C LYS A 178 3.12 -4.69 -10.83
N ARG A 179 3.00 -4.25 -9.56
CA ARG A 179 1.84 -3.46 -9.09
C ARG A 179 1.83 -2.07 -9.72
N ARG A 180 2.97 -1.37 -9.75
CA ARG A 180 3.08 -0.01 -10.34
C ARG A 180 2.73 -0.02 -11.83
N LEU A 181 3.26 -0.94 -12.63
CA LEU A 181 2.96 -1.12 -14.05
C LEU A 181 1.50 -1.49 -14.28
N LYS A 182 0.96 -2.44 -13.50
CA LYS A 182 -0.47 -2.76 -13.58
C LYS A 182 -1.33 -1.50 -13.35
N LYS A 183 -0.96 -0.68 -12.37
CA LYS A 183 -1.63 0.59 -12.07
C LYS A 183 -1.40 1.67 -13.13
N GLN A 184 -0.19 1.76 -13.70
CA GLN A 184 0.10 2.65 -14.82
C GLN A 184 -0.76 2.28 -16.04
N LEU A 185 -0.85 1.00 -16.38
CA LEU A 185 -1.70 0.50 -17.47
C LEU A 185 -3.18 0.76 -17.20
N GLU A 186 -3.65 0.54 -15.96
CA GLU A 186 -5.02 0.86 -15.53
C GLU A 186 -5.33 2.36 -15.72
N VAL A 187 -4.41 3.24 -15.30
CA VAL A 187 -4.55 4.69 -15.49
C VAL A 187 -4.52 5.08 -16.97
N ILE A 188 -3.58 4.52 -17.75
CA ILE A 188 -3.46 4.78 -19.19
C ILE A 188 -4.75 4.38 -19.91
N ASN A 189 -5.27 3.18 -19.65
CA ASN A 189 -6.52 2.71 -20.25
C ASN A 189 -7.71 3.56 -19.81
N TYR A 190 -7.76 3.98 -18.55
CA TYR A 190 -8.81 4.87 -18.06
C TYR A 190 -8.77 6.23 -18.77
N ILE A 191 -7.60 6.83 -18.96
CA ILE A 191 -7.41 8.09 -19.71
C ILE A 191 -7.84 7.93 -21.17
N LYS A 192 -7.47 6.83 -21.84
CA LYS A 192 -7.91 6.55 -23.22
C LYS A 192 -9.44 6.55 -23.36
N ASN A 193 -10.13 5.97 -22.39
CA ASN A 193 -11.60 5.89 -22.38
C ASN A 193 -12.27 7.18 -21.86
N HIS A 194 -11.53 8.02 -21.14
CA HIS A 194 -12.02 9.26 -20.54
C HIS A 194 -10.98 10.37 -20.75
N PRO A 195 -10.80 10.87 -21.99
CA PRO A 195 -9.75 11.84 -22.33
C PRO A 195 -9.92 13.17 -21.57
N ASN A 196 -11.13 13.41 -21.07
CA ASN A 196 -11.47 14.52 -20.21
C ASN A 196 -11.56 14.09 -18.72
N ALA A 197 -10.73 13.18 -18.21
CA ALA A 197 -10.73 12.83 -16.78
C ALA A 197 -9.81 13.73 -15.95
N THR A 198 -10.30 14.25 -14.82
CA THR A 198 -9.48 15.06 -13.91
C THR A 198 -8.54 14.15 -13.13
N GLN A 199 -7.44 14.70 -12.60
CA GLN A 199 -6.56 13.92 -11.73
C GLN A 199 -7.30 13.30 -10.53
N ARG A 200 -8.29 14.01 -9.99
CA ARG A 200 -9.10 13.52 -8.88
C ARG A 200 -9.94 12.30 -9.30
N GLU A 201 -10.56 12.34 -10.47
CA GLU A 201 -11.35 11.23 -11.02
C GLU A 201 -10.47 10.02 -11.31
N ILE A 202 -9.32 10.24 -11.97
CA ILE A 202 -8.32 9.20 -12.24
C ILE A 202 -7.87 8.54 -10.93
N ASN A 203 -7.48 9.34 -9.94
CA ASN A 203 -7.00 8.84 -8.65
C ASN A 203 -8.08 8.02 -7.92
N LYS A 204 -9.33 8.52 -7.94
CA LYS A 204 -10.47 7.86 -7.31
C LYS A 204 -10.79 6.53 -7.98
N TYR A 205 -10.87 6.51 -9.31
CA TYR A 205 -11.22 5.32 -10.09
C TYR A 205 -10.12 4.26 -10.00
N CYS A 206 -8.88 4.65 -10.27
CA CYS A 206 -7.74 3.72 -10.33
C CYS A 206 -7.19 3.38 -8.93
N LYS A 207 -7.75 3.95 -7.86
CA LYS A 207 -7.33 3.74 -6.46
C LYS A 207 -5.82 3.91 -6.27
N THR A 208 -5.28 5.00 -6.80
CA THR A 208 -3.84 5.32 -6.79
C THR A 208 -3.63 6.83 -6.92
N HIS A 209 -2.48 7.35 -6.48
CA HIS A 209 -2.10 8.72 -6.81
C HIS A 209 -1.21 8.71 -8.06
N VAL A 210 -1.63 9.39 -9.11
CA VAL A 210 -0.90 9.48 -10.38
C VAL A 210 0.56 9.91 -10.19
N GLN A 211 0.86 10.83 -9.27
CA GLN A 211 2.24 11.27 -8.99
C GLN A 211 3.11 10.23 -8.30
N GLU A 212 2.52 9.21 -7.66
CA GLU A 212 3.28 8.12 -7.04
C GLU A 212 3.71 7.07 -8.07
N ILE A 213 3.00 7.00 -9.21
CA ILE A 213 3.19 5.95 -10.21
C ILE A 213 3.77 6.48 -11.53
N PHE A 214 3.65 7.77 -11.84
CA PHE A 214 4.28 8.42 -13.01
C PHE A 214 5.26 9.49 -12.52
N ASP A 215 6.51 9.42 -12.97
CA ASP A 215 7.58 10.32 -12.52
C ASP A 215 7.35 11.77 -13.04
N GLY A 216 6.74 11.91 -14.22
CA GLY A 216 6.27 13.18 -14.79
C GLY A 216 4.81 13.53 -14.44
N GLY A 217 4.24 12.84 -13.45
CA GLY A 217 2.87 13.07 -12.96
C GLY A 217 1.79 12.85 -14.01
N ILE A 218 0.72 13.66 -13.96
CA ILE A 218 -0.45 13.49 -14.84
C ILE A 218 -0.13 13.70 -16.32
N ARG A 219 0.82 14.59 -16.64
CA ARG A 219 1.20 14.86 -18.03
C ARG A 219 1.87 13.65 -18.68
N GLU A 220 2.74 12.97 -17.94
CA GLU A 220 3.34 11.73 -18.43
C GLU A 220 2.27 10.65 -18.65
N ALA A 221 1.30 10.52 -17.75
CA ALA A 221 0.21 9.56 -17.89
C ALA A 221 -0.62 9.79 -19.17
N TYR A 222 -0.95 11.06 -19.48
CA TYR A 222 -1.66 11.44 -20.71
C TYR A 222 -0.81 11.21 -21.97
N LYS A 223 0.47 11.61 -21.93
CA LYS A 223 1.41 11.36 -23.02
C LYS A 223 1.53 9.87 -23.34
N LEU A 224 1.68 9.02 -22.32
CA LEU A 224 1.75 7.57 -22.48
C LEU A 224 0.41 6.95 -22.92
N ALA A 225 -0.71 7.61 -22.65
CA ALA A 225 -2.01 7.22 -23.17
C ALA A 225 -2.22 7.59 -24.64
N GLY A 226 -1.36 8.43 -25.22
CA GLY A 226 -1.55 8.95 -26.58
C GLY A 226 -2.75 9.91 -26.68
N VAL A 227 -3.06 10.61 -25.58
CA VAL A 227 -4.18 11.55 -25.48
C VAL A 227 -3.62 12.91 -25.08
N ASP A 228 -4.04 13.98 -25.77
CA ASP A 228 -3.64 15.35 -25.42
C ASP A 228 -4.17 15.73 -24.05
N TYR A 229 -3.30 16.33 -23.24
CA TYR A 229 -3.70 16.81 -21.93
C TYR A 229 -4.67 18.00 -22.07
N PRO A 230 -5.86 17.96 -21.44
CA PRO A 230 -6.86 19.02 -21.58
C PRO A 230 -6.43 20.31 -20.86
N GLU A 231 -5.59 21.12 -21.52
CA GLU A 231 -5.01 22.36 -20.98
C GLU A 231 -6.07 23.39 -20.56
N MET A 232 -7.28 23.36 -21.15
CA MET A 232 -8.42 24.19 -20.72
C MET A 232 -8.82 23.96 -19.24
N ARG A 233 -8.34 22.88 -18.61
CA ARG A 233 -8.52 22.58 -17.18
C ARG A 233 -7.51 23.20 -16.26
N ARG A 234 -6.47 23.82 -16.79
CA ARG A 234 -5.81 24.87 -16.03
C ARG A 234 -6.89 25.93 -15.82
N LYS A 235 -7.63 25.82 -14.71
CA LYS A 235 -8.10 27.01 -14.01
C LYS A 235 -6.81 27.75 -13.72
N ILE A 236 -6.44 28.61 -14.66
CA ILE A 236 -5.39 29.59 -14.48
C ILE A 236 -5.98 30.48 -13.40
N TYR A 237 -5.75 30.10 -12.14
CA TYR A 237 -6.04 30.98 -11.02
C TYR A 237 -5.37 32.30 -11.38
N GLY A 238 -6.10 33.41 -11.29
CA GLY A 238 -5.76 34.69 -11.90
C GLY A 238 -4.34 35.18 -11.60
N THR A 239 -3.72 34.68 -10.52
CA THR A 239 -2.32 34.89 -10.14
C THR A 239 -1.28 34.46 -11.16
N VAL A 240 -1.61 33.61 -12.14
CA VAL A 240 -0.65 33.13 -13.16
C VAL A 240 -0.67 33.97 -14.44
N LYS A 241 -1.75 34.72 -14.73
CA LYS A 241 -1.77 35.64 -15.88
C LYS A 241 -1.10 36.96 -15.49
N LYS A 242 -0.08 37.37 -16.26
CA LYS A 242 0.69 38.60 -16.02
C LYS A 242 -0.21 39.83 -15.92
N GLU A 243 -1.14 40.00 -16.86
CA GLU A 243 -2.04 41.17 -16.89
C GLU A 243 -2.92 41.28 -15.64
N ILE A 244 -3.47 40.15 -15.16
CA ILE A 244 -4.30 40.13 -13.96
C ILE A 244 -3.46 40.50 -12.73
N ARG A 245 -2.22 39.99 -12.65
CA ARG A 245 -1.31 40.31 -11.56
C ARG A 245 -0.95 41.79 -11.54
N GLU A 246 -0.61 42.36 -12.69
CA GLU A 246 -0.27 43.78 -12.83
C GLU A 246 -1.45 44.67 -12.42
N ARG A 247 -2.65 44.36 -12.93
CA ARG A 247 -3.88 45.06 -12.56
C ARG A 247 -4.20 44.96 -11.06
N SER A 248 -4.06 43.77 -10.46
CA SER A 248 -4.30 43.61 -9.02
C SER A 248 -3.30 44.41 -8.16
N ILE A 249 -2.03 44.51 -8.58
CA ILE A 249 -1.01 45.33 -7.91
C ILE A 249 -1.36 46.82 -8.03
N GLU A 250 -1.81 47.27 -9.21
CA GLU A 250 -2.23 48.65 -9.42
C GLU A 250 -3.45 49.01 -8.57
N PHE A 251 -4.47 48.15 -8.55
CA PHE A 251 -5.65 48.32 -7.70
C PHE A 251 -5.27 48.40 -6.21
N GLU A 252 -4.34 47.56 -5.76
CA GLU A 252 -3.85 47.58 -4.39
C GLU A 252 -3.17 48.92 -4.03
N LYS A 253 -2.34 49.45 -4.93
CA LYS A 253 -1.68 50.75 -4.74
C LYS A 253 -2.68 51.90 -4.63
N GLU A 254 -3.71 51.90 -5.47
CA GLU A 254 -4.77 52.92 -5.40
C GLU A 254 -5.52 52.87 -4.08
N VAL A 255 -5.89 51.66 -3.62
CA VAL A 255 -6.56 51.48 -2.33
C VAL A 255 -5.68 51.95 -1.18
N PHE A 256 -4.38 51.65 -1.19
CA PHE A 256 -3.46 52.18 -0.18
C PHE A 256 -3.39 53.70 -0.16
N SER A 257 -3.33 54.34 -1.33
CA SER A 257 -3.33 55.81 -1.43
C SER A 257 -4.61 56.42 -0.84
N ILE A 258 -5.76 55.76 -1.01
CA ILE A 258 -7.02 56.18 -0.39
C ILE A 258 -6.96 56.02 1.13
N LEU A 259 -6.51 54.86 1.63
CA LEU A 259 -6.44 54.56 3.06
C LEU A 259 -5.51 55.51 3.82
N GLU A 260 -4.39 55.91 3.21
CA GLU A 260 -3.42 56.86 3.79
C GLU A 260 -4.04 58.24 4.11
N LYS A 261 -5.16 58.60 3.46
CA LYS A 261 -5.91 59.84 3.77
C LYS A 261 -6.68 59.76 5.10
N PHE A 262 -6.93 58.56 5.61
CA PHE A 262 -7.71 58.32 6.84
C PHE A 262 -6.83 58.03 8.06
N GLY A 263 -5.56 57.67 7.87
CA GLY A 263 -4.67 57.31 8.97
C GLY A 263 -3.36 56.65 8.52
N THR A 264 -2.65 56.05 9.47
CA THR A 264 -1.39 55.34 9.21
C THR A 264 -1.66 53.95 8.65
N VAL A 265 -1.10 53.63 7.49
CA VAL A 265 -1.28 52.33 6.83
C VAL A 265 -0.03 51.47 6.97
N LYS A 266 -0.14 50.32 7.64
CA LYS A 266 0.90 49.28 7.68
C LYS A 266 0.58 48.22 6.62
N LYS A 267 1.35 48.19 5.53
CA LYS A 267 1.14 47.27 4.39
C LYS A 267 1.75 45.89 4.67
N HIS A 268 1.15 44.83 4.13
CA HIS A 268 1.67 43.45 4.16
C HIS A 268 2.04 42.93 5.56
N VAL A 269 1.15 43.09 6.52
CA VAL A 269 1.41 42.75 7.93
C VAL A 269 1.40 41.24 8.13
N ARG A 270 2.53 40.68 8.58
CA ARG A 270 2.64 39.25 8.92
C ARG A 270 1.95 38.96 10.26
N THR A 271 1.12 37.93 10.28
CA THR A 271 0.37 37.44 11.44
C THR A 271 0.65 35.95 11.68
N LYS A 272 0.09 35.37 12.74
CA LYS A 272 0.17 33.91 12.99
C LYS A 272 -0.58 33.09 11.93
N CYS A 273 -1.53 33.71 11.21
CA CYS A 273 -2.44 33.04 10.29
C CYS A 273 -2.17 33.36 8.80
N GLY A 274 -1.13 34.14 8.49
CA GLY A 274 -0.80 34.57 7.13
C GLY A 274 -0.34 36.02 7.04
N ILE A 275 -0.37 36.59 5.85
CA ILE A 275 -0.03 38.00 5.58
C ILE A 275 -1.33 38.73 5.26
N VAL A 276 -1.60 39.83 5.97
CA VAL A 276 -2.72 40.74 5.74
C VAL A 276 -2.28 41.81 4.74
N ASP A 277 -3.15 42.18 3.79
CA ASP A 277 -2.84 43.21 2.78
C ASP A 277 -2.49 44.56 3.44
N ALA A 278 -3.29 45.01 4.42
CA ALA A 278 -2.91 46.13 5.30
C ALA A 278 -3.60 46.16 6.67
N VAL A 279 -3.03 46.94 7.58
CA VAL A 279 -3.69 47.41 8.81
C VAL A 279 -3.74 48.93 8.78
N LEU A 280 -4.95 49.51 8.82
CA LEU A 280 -5.18 50.94 8.92
C LEU A 280 -5.35 51.33 10.40
N ILE A 281 -4.60 52.32 10.86
CA ILE A 281 -4.66 52.87 12.22
C ILE A 281 -5.14 54.33 12.11
N THR A 282 -6.33 54.61 12.63
CA THR A 282 -6.89 55.97 12.73
C THR A 282 -6.70 56.52 14.14
N LYS A 283 -7.21 57.72 14.43
CA LYS A 283 -7.18 58.28 15.79
C LYS A 283 -8.07 57.49 16.77
N GLU A 284 -9.13 56.88 16.27
CA GLU A 284 -10.17 56.25 17.10
C GLU A 284 -10.13 54.72 17.06
N ASP A 285 -9.62 54.13 15.98
CA ASP A 285 -9.70 52.68 15.79
C ASP A 285 -8.60 52.12 14.89
N SER A 286 -8.59 50.79 14.75
CA SER A 286 -7.70 50.04 13.88
C SER A 286 -8.46 48.98 13.09
N PHE A 287 -8.18 48.91 11.80
CA PHE A 287 -8.89 48.06 10.85
C PHE A 287 -7.92 47.08 10.17
N VAL A 288 -8.33 45.82 10.09
CA VAL A 288 -7.71 44.84 9.18
C VAL A 288 -8.27 45.06 7.78
N ILE A 289 -7.41 45.23 6.79
CA ILE A 289 -7.79 45.48 5.40
C ILE A 289 -7.40 44.28 4.54
N GLU A 290 -8.36 43.77 3.77
CA GLU A 290 -8.15 42.78 2.72
C GLU A 290 -8.58 43.40 1.38
N ILE A 291 -7.71 43.33 0.37
CA ILE A 291 -7.93 43.92 -0.96
C ILE A 291 -8.18 42.80 -1.96
N LYS A 292 -9.27 42.92 -2.73
CA LYS A 292 -9.70 41.90 -3.69
C LYS A 292 -10.14 42.53 -5.00
N ASP A 293 -9.28 42.48 -6.00
CA ASP A 293 -9.60 42.87 -7.38
C ASP A 293 -10.45 41.79 -8.10
N TYR A 294 -11.66 41.56 -7.60
CA TYR A 294 -12.64 40.68 -8.24
C TYR A 294 -13.57 41.46 -9.14
N GLN A 295 -13.49 41.19 -10.44
CA GLN A 295 -14.38 41.80 -11.44
C GLN A 295 -15.72 41.07 -11.60
N SER A 296 -15.74 39.75 -11.38
CA SER A 296 -16.93 38.92 -11.63
C SER A 296 -17.23 37.92 -10.51
N LYS A 297 -16.31 37.75 -9.54
CA LYS A 297 -16.46 36.78 -8.47
C LYS A 297 -17.03 37.47 -7.21
N PRO A 298 -18.10 36.93 -6.61
CA PRO A 298 -18.59 37.42 -5.32
C PRO A 298 -17.58 37.10 -4.20
N ILE A 299 -17.60 37.92 -3.14
CA ILE A 299 -16.87 37.61 -1.91
C ILE A 299 -17.45 36.33 -1.32
N SER A 300 -16.58 35.37 -1.05
CA SER A 300 -16.90 34.06 -0.50
C SER A 300 -16.81 34.05 1.03
N ASN A 301 -17.56 33.14 1.66
CA ASN A 301 -17.47 32.91 3.10
C ASN A 301 -16.05 32.55 3.57
N THR A 302 -15.21 31.98 2.70
CA THR A 302 -13.81 31.68 3.01
C THR A 302 -12.98 32.94 3.22
N GLU A 303 -13.18 33.97 2.39
CA GLU A 303 -12.50 35.28 2.53
C GLU A 303 -12.97 36.01 3.79
N ILE A 304 -14.26 35.93 4.12
CA ILE A 304 -14.82 36.49 5.35
C ILE A 304 -14.23 35.78 6.60
N LYS A 305 -14.11 34.45 6.55
CA LYS A 305 -13.45 33.69 7.64
C LYS A 305 -11.95 33.97 7.72
N GLN A 306 -11.31 34.30 6.61
CA GLN A 306 -9.89 34.66 6.58
C GLN A 306 -9.66 36.00 7.30
N ILE A 307 -10.45 37.04 7.00
CA ILE A 307 -10.33 38.32 7.71
C ILE A 307 -10.65 38.17 9.21
N GLU A 308 -11.62 37.32 9.57
CA GLU A 308 -11.91 36.99 10.99
C GLU A 308 -10.69 36.36 11.70
N LYS A 309 -9.94 35.48 11.03
CA LYS A 309 -8.70 34.92 11.59
C LYS A 309 -7.63 35.99 11.80
N TYR A 310 -7.54 36.98 10.91
CA TYR A 310 -6.62 38.09 11.04
C TYR A 310 -7.00 39.03 12.18
N LEU A 311 -8.28 39.36 12.31
CA LEU A 311 -8.83 40.13 13.43
C LEU A 311 -8.49 39.48 14.77
N ASN A 312 -8.70 38.17 14.89
CA ASN A 312 -8.32 37.41 16.07
C ASN A 312 -6.80 37.43 16.32
N SER A 313 -5.98 37.24 15.27
CA SER A 313 -4.52 37.21 15.42
C SER A 313 -3.92 38.56 15.83
N LEU A 314 -4.58 39.67 15.47
CA LEU A 314 -4.14 41.03 15.78
C LEU A 314 -4.90 41.65 16.97
N ASN A 315 -5.83 40.90 17.57
CA ASN A 315 -6.74 41.36 18.63
C ASN A 315 -7.49 42.66 18.25
N LEU A 316 -8.00 42.72 17.02
CA LEU A 316 -8.77 43.84 16.48
C LEU A 316 -10.25 43.46 16.29
N PHE A 317 -11.13 44.47 16.26
CA PHE A 317 -12.58 44.26 16.19
C PHE A 317 -13.19 44.58 14.81
N LYS A 318 -12.49 45.37 13.99
CA LYS A 318 -13.03 45.93 12.74
C LYS A 318 -12.19 45.48 11.54
N GLY A 319 -12.87 44.98 10.50
CA GLY A 319 -12.25 44.55 9.24
C GLY A 319 -12.91 45.19 8.03
N ILE A 320 -12.17 45.45 6.96
CA ILE A 320 -12.67 45.99 5.71
C ILE A 320 -12.18 45.10 4.57
N ILE A 321 -13.09 44.63 3.73
CA ILE A 321 -12.78 44.00 2.45
C ILE A 321 -13.04 45.04 1.36
N VAL A 322 -11.99 45.47 0.68
CA VAL A 322 -12.07 46.44 -0.42
C VAL A 322 -12.07 45.68 -1.75
N CYS A 323 -13.12 45.86 -2.54
CA CYS A 323 -13.31 45.15 -3.81
C CYS A 323 -13.39 46.10 -5.00
N SER A 324 -13.00 45.64 -6.19
CA SER A 324 -13.15 46.45 -7.41
C SER A 324 -14.62 46.54 -7.83
N THR A 325 -15.39 45.46 -7.67
CA THR A 325 -16.85 45.44 -7.88
C THR A 325 -17.57 44.80 -6.69
N LYS A 326 -18.72 45.37 -6.32
CA LYS A 326 -19.52 44.86 -5.20
C LYS A 326 -20.46 43.76 -5.63
N ASN A 327 -19.96 42.54 -5.68
CA ASN A 327 -20.76 41.34 -5.94
C ASN A 327 -21.15 40.63 -4.63
N TYR A 328 -21.64 41.37 -3.62
CA TYR A 328 -22.10 40.78 -2.37
C TYR A 328 -23.27 41.58 -1.79
N ASN A 329 -24.36 40.89 -1.43
CA ASN A 329 -25.63 41.53 -1.08
C ASN A 329 -25.63 42.29 0.25
N LYS A 330 -24.59 42.15 1.08
CA LYS A 330 -24.51 42.80 2.40
C LYS A 330 -23.26 43.66 2.50
N ASN A 331 -23.44 44.93 2.83
CA ASN A 331 -22.33 45.88 3.00
C ASN A 331 -21.61 45.68 4.34
N LYS A 332 -22.24 44.98 5.29
CA LYS A 332 -21.76 44.76 6.65
C LYS A 332 -22.09 43.35 7.11
N ILE A 333 -21.13 42.72 7.77
CA ILE A 333 -21.23 41.39 8.34
C ILE A 333 -20.80 41.47 9.81
N ASN A 334 -21.66 40.99 10.71
CA ASN A 334 -21.34 40.86 12.13
C ASN A 334 -21.03 39.38 12.42
N LEU A 335 -19.83 39.10 12.93
CA LEU A 335 -19.39 37.76 13.34
C LEU A 335 -18.96 37.81 14.81
N GLY A 336 -19.89 37.51 15.71
CA GLY A 336 -19.69 37.67 17.14
C GLY A 336 -19.32 39.12 17.48
N ARG A 337 -18.11 39.33 18.04
CA ARG A 337 -17.57 40.66 18.38
C ARG A 337 -16.99 41.42 17.19
N HIS A 338 -16.79 40.77 16.04
CA HIS A 338 -16.16 41.37 14.88
C HIS A 338 -17.17 42.01 13.94
N LYS A 339 -16.82 43.17 13.40
CA LYS A 339 -17.57 43.91 12.38
C LYS A 339 -16.74 43.98 11.10
N ILE A 340 -17.27 43.47 10.00
CA ILE A 340 -16.59 43.46 8.71
C ILE A 340 -17.43 44.24 7.70
N TRP A 341 -16.83 45.23 7.06
CA TRP A 341 -17.44 45.99 5.97
C TRP A 341 -16.93 45.49 4.62
N ILE A 342 -17.81 45.40 3.64
CA ILE A 342 -17.45 45.10 2.26
C ILE A 342 -17.78 46.34 1.44
N VAL A 343 -16.74 46.98 0.92
CA VAL A 343 -16.83 48.27 0.23
C VAL A 343 -16.13 48.21 -1.11
N THR A 344 -16.61 49.02 -2.06
CA THR A 344 -15.85 49.33 -3.27
C THR A 344 -14.77 50.35 -2.99
N LYS A 345 -13.82 50.49 -3.93
CA LYS A 345 -12.82 51.58 -3.91
C LYS A 345 -13.48 52.96 -3.80
N ASP A 346 -14.56 53.19 -4.55
CA ASP A 346 -15.24 54.49 -4.59
C ASP A 346 -16.02 54.77 -3.31
N GLU A 347 -16.70 53.76 -2.75
CA GLU A 347 -17.33 53.87 -1.43
C GLU A 347 -16.30 54.17 -0.34
N LEU A 348 -15.13 53.55 -0.39
CA LEU A 348 -14.03 53.82 0.53
C LEU A 348 -13.53 55.27 0.40
N ALA A 349 -13.33 55.76 -0.83
CA ALA A 349 -12.90 57.14 -1.10
C ALA A 349 -13.90 58.18 -0.58
N ASN A 350 -15.20 57.87 -0.66
CA ASN A 350 -16.29 58.73 -0.17
C ASN A 350 -16.54 58.62 1.35
N GLY A 351 -15.74 57.84 2.08
CA GLY A 351 -15.83 57.76 3.53
C GLY A 351 -16.97 56.87 4.04
N ALA A 352 -17.40 55.86 3.29
CA ALA A 352 -18.46 54.92 3.69
C ALA A 352 -18.15 54.09 4.97
N VAL A 353 -16.95 54.24 5.55
CA VAL A 353 -16.48 53.52 6.74
C VAL A 353 -16.22 54.47 7.93
N ARG A 354 -16.77 55.69 7.89
CA ARG A 354 -16.77 56.60 9.05
C ARG A 354 -17.69 56.11 10.17
#